data_AF-A0A6G3MIW3-F1
#
_entry.id   AF-A0A6G3MIW3-F1
#
_cell.length_a   1.000
_cell.length_b   1.000
_cell.length_c   1.000
_cell.angle_alpha   90.00
_cell.angle_beta   90.00
_cell.angle_gamma   90.00
#
_symmetry.space_group_name_H-M   'P 1'
#
loop_
_entity.id
_entity.type
_entity.pdbx_description
1 polymer ?
#
loop_
_entity_poly.entity_id
_entity_poly.type
_entity_poly.pdbx_seq_one_letter_code
_entity_poly.pdbx_strand_id
1 'polypeptide(L)'
;MAELIKDSGQKIISDTLNKWGEKRKIFEKNINCTYSEEYKNLDSSLKKITSFIKKIKFFSEINFDLLMKEVKLLNLNRYISEIVSAILELKFKISNIGLLIKFISKIHRRYKKFSLQYFEALRKKLFAFSYEETEKELDRRNLKLFIKLYCDSIFYGLTTDTDIEIVYVVKFWKNLLQNDEENVYKFN
;
A
#
# COMPACT_ATOMS: atom_id res chain seq x y z
N MET A 1 -10.82 34.05 -21.49
CA MET A 1 -10.01 32.83 -21.74
C MET A 1 -8.75 32.79 -20.86
N ALA A 2 -7.95 33.87 -20.79
CA ALA A 2 -6.77 33.93 -19.91
C ALA A 2 -7.07 33.82 -18.41
N GLU A 3 -8.15 34.45 -17.92
CA GLU A 3 -8.59 34.33 -16.50
C GLU A 3 -9.01 32.90 -16.15
N LEU A 4 -9.81 32.24 -17.00
CA LEU A 4 -10.19 30.83 -16.84
C LEU A 4 -8.98 29.88 -16.74
N ILE A 5 -7.92 30.13 -17.52
CA ILE A 5 -6.67 29.35 -17.45
C ILE A 5 -5.95 29.61 -16.12
N LYS A 6 -5.90 30.87 -15.67
CA LYS A 6 -5.28 31.26 -14.39
C LYS A 6 -6.00 30.63 -13.20
N ASP A 7 -7.33 30.67 -13.18
CA ASP A 7 -8.17 30.10 -12.13
C ASP A 7 -8.03 28.57 -12.07
N SER A 8 -7.98 27.92 -13.24
CA SER A 8 -7.74 26.48 -13.33
C SER A 8 -6.36 26.09 -12.80
N GLY A 9 -5.32 26.87 -13.13
CA GLY A 9 -3.97 26.67 -12.61
C GLY A 9 -3.88 26.82 -11.09
N GLN A 10 -4.51 27.86 -10.54
CA GLN A 10 -4.55 28.10 -9.09
C GLN A 10 -5.26 26.96 -8.34
N LYS A 11 -6.35 26.44 -8.90
CA LYS A 11 -7.06 25.28 -8.34
C LYS A 11 -6.16 24.04 -8.29
N ILE A 12 -5.45 23.73 -9.38
CA ILE A 12 -4.53 22.58 -9.44
C ILE A 12 -3.42 22.70 -8.39
N ILE A 13 -2.83 23.90 -8.24
CA ILE A 13 -1.80 24.15 -7.23
C ILE A 13 -2.35 23.93 -5.82
N SER A 14 -3.51 24.51 -5.51
CA SER A 14 -4.17 24.36 -4.20
C SER A 14 -4.48 22.89 -3.89
N ASP A 15 -5.11 22.17 -4.82
CA ASP A 15 -5.44 20.74 -4.65
C ASP A 15 -4.19 19.88 -4.46
N THR A 16 -3.12 20.20 -5.19
CA THR A 16 -1.83 19.52 -5.06
C THR A 16 -1.23 19.76 -3.68
N LEU A 17 -1.15 21.02 -3.23
CA LEU A 17 -0.61 21.36 -1.90
C LEU A 17 -1.40 20.69 -0.78
N ASN A 18 -2.74 20.69 -0.85
CA ASN A 18 -3.59 20.00 0.13
C ASN A 18 -3.30 18.50 0.16
N LYS A 19 -3.21 17.85 -1.00
CA LYS A 19 -2.87 16.43 -1.10
C LYS A 19 -1.49 16.12 -0.52
N TRP A 20 -0.50 16.98 -0.79
CA TRP A 20 0.85 16.85 -0.22
C TRP A 20 0.87 17.04 1.30
N GLY A 21 0.11 18.01 1.82
CA GLY A 21 -0.05 18.22 3.26
C GLY A 21 -0.60 16.98 3.96
N GLU A 22 -1.66 16.37 3.43
CA GLU A 22 -2.24 15.15 3.99
C GLU A 22 -1.28 13.95 3.93
N LYS A 23 -0.52 13.81 2.85
CA LYS A 23 0.54 12.79 2.73
C LYS A 23 1.60 12.96 3.80
N ARG A 24 2.09 14.19 3.97
CA ARG A 24 3.15 14.52 4.94
C ARG A 24 2.72 14.23 6.38
N LYS A 25 1.48 14.57 6.75
CA LYS A 25 0.92 14.22 8.07
C LYS A 25 0.91 12.72 8.33
N ILE A 26 0.62 11.89 7.33
CA ILE A 26 0.64 10.42 7.49
C ILE A 26 2.07 9.92 7.58
N PHE A 27 2.97 10.42 6.72
CA PHE A 27 4.40 10.13 6.76
C PHE A 27 4.99 10.39 8.15
N GLU A 28 4.81 11.60 8.68
CA GLU A 28 5.30 12.01 10.00
C GLU A 28 4.78 11.09 11.12
N LYS A 29 3.52 10.67 11.04
CA LYS A 29 2.95 9.71 12.00
C LYS A 29 3.55 8.31 11.89
N ASN A 30 3.91 7.88 10.68
CA ASN A 30 4.47 6.56 10.46
C ASN A 30 5.94 6.50 10.90
N ILE A 31 6.76 7.47 10.52
CA ILE A 31 8.18 7.49 10.90
C ILE A 31 8.41 7.69 12.40
N ASN A 32 7.52 8.43 13.07
CA ASN A 32 7.62 8.68 14.50
C ASN A 32 6.78 7.70 15.33
N CYS A 33 6.31 6.58 14.74
CA CYS A 33 5.47 5.65 15.49
C CYS A 33 6.30 4.90 16.55
N THR A 34 5.86 5.00 17.79
CA THR A 34 6.39 4.22 18.91
C THR A 34 5.47 3.04 19.16
N TYR A 35 6.03 1.84 19.18
CA TYR A 35 5.25 0.62 19.43
C TYR A 35 5.01 0.43 20.92
N SER A 36 3.74 0.51 21.34
CA SER A 36 3.29 0.11 22.66
C SER A 36 2.51 -1.21 22.61
N GLU A 37 2.46 -1.94 23.73
CA GLU A 37 1.72 -3.19 23.83
C GLU A 37 0.26 -2.98 24.30
N GLU A 38 -0.31 -1.79 24.10
CA GLU A 38 -1.71 -1.47 24.46
C GLU A 38 -2.73 -2.41 23.81
N TYR A 39 -2.34 -3.09 22.72
CA TYR A 39 -3.16 -4.11 22.06
C TYR A 39 -3.41 -5.36 22.92
N LYS A 40 -2.67 -5.57 24.03
CA LYS A 40 -2.82 -6.74 24.90
C LYS A 40 -4.22 -6.86 25.52
N ASN A 41 -4.88 -5.73 25.78
CA ASN A 41 -6.23 -5.69 26.36
C ASN A 41 -7.35 -5.68 25.29
N LEU A 42 -6.99 -5.72 24.01
CA LEU A 42 -7.96 -5.75 22.92
C LEU A 42 -8.52 -7.15 22.68
N ASP A 43 -9.66 -7.21 21.99
CA ASP A 43 -10.38 -8.44 21.74
C ASP A 43 -9.57 -9.40 20.85
N SER A 44 -9.30 -10.61 21.37
CA SER A 44 -8.54 -11.67 20.70
C SER A 44 -9.43 -12.80 20.17
N SER A 45 -10.74 -12.58 20.05
CA SER A 45 -11.71 -13.58 19.59
C SER A 45 -11.41 -14.01 18.16
N LEU A 46 -11.02 -15.29 17.98
CA LEU A 46 -10.72 -15.87 16.67
C LEU A 46 -11.82 -15.59 15.64
N LYS A 47 -13.09 -15.76 16.02
CA LYS A 47 -14.26 -15.49 15.15
C LYS A 47 -14.24 -14.06 14.59
N LYS A 48 -13.96 -13.05 15.43
CA LYS A 48 -13.92 -11.64 15.01
C LYS A 48 -12.72 -11.35 14.13
N ILE A 49 -11.56 -11.90 14.48
CA ILE A 49 -10.31 -11.72 13.71
C ILE A 49 -10.43 -12.37 12.32
N THR A 50 -10.90 -13.61 12.24
CA THR A 50 -11.11 -14.28 10.95
C THR A 50 -12.15 -13.53 10.10
N SER A 51 -13.21 -13.00 10.72
CA SER A 51 -14.17 -12.13 10.02
C SER A 51 -13.51 -10.86 9.49
N PHE A 52 -12.69 -10.19 10.30
CA PHE A 52 -11.93 -9.01 9.90
C PHE A 52 -11.00 -9.30 8.70
N ILE A 53 -10.22 -10.39 8.75
CA ILE A 53 -9.33 -10.79 7.64
C ILE A 53 -10.14 -11.06 6.36
N LYS A 54 -11.30 -11.72 6.46
CA LYS A 54 -12.20 -11.93 5.30
C LYS A 54 -12.70 -10.60 4.73
N LYS A 55 -13.04 -9.61 5.57
CA LYS A 55 -13.48 -8.28 5.11
C LYS A 55 -12.39 -7.52 4.39
N ILE A 56 -11.11 -7.70 4.76
CA ILE A 56 -9.98 -7.10 4.04
C ILE A 56 -10.03 -7.50 2.57
N LYS A 57 -10.33 -8.75 2.22
CA LYS A 57 -10.37 -9.22 0.81
C LYS A 57 -11.38 -8.47 -0.07
N PHE A 58 -12.36 -7.79 0.54
CA PHE A 58 -13.37 -6.98 -0.14
C PHE A 58 -13.19 -5.48 0.15
N PHE A 59 -11.96 -5.02 0.38
CA PHE A 59 -11.65 -3.62 0.69
C PHE A 59 -12.25 -2.65 -0.33
N SER A 60 -12.97 -1.65 0.16
CA SER A 60 -13.61 -0.59 -0.62
C SER A 60 -13.77 0.67 0.23
N GLU A 61 -14.21 1.77 -0.38
CA GLU A 61 -14.50 3.00 0.37
C GLU A 61 -15.66 2.79 1.37
N ILE A 62 -16.64 1.97 0.99
CA ILE A 62 -17.85 1.69 1.79
C ILE A 62 -17.51 0.98 3.11
N ASN A 63 -16.57 0.03 3.09
CA ASN A 63 -16.20 -0.73 4.30
C ASN A 63 -14.94 -0.21 5.01
N PHE A 64 -14.34 0.88 4.51
CA PHE A 64 -13.11 1.45 5.06
C PHE A 64 -13.26 1.83 6.54
N ASP A 65 -14.30 2.58 6.90
CA ASP A 65 -14.49 3.04 8.28
C ASP A 65 -14.76 1.89 9.26
N LEU A 66 -15.47 0.85 8.81
CA LEU A 66 -15.70 -0.37 9.58
C LEU A 66 -14.39 -1.10 9.84
N LEU A 67 -13.56 -1.30 8.80
CA LEU A 67 -12.24 -1.91 8.95
C LEU A 67 -11.33 -1.09 9.86
N MET A 68 -11.33 0.24 9.75
CA MET A 68 -10.56 1.14 10.61
C MET A 68 -11.00 1.07 12.07
N LYS A 69 -12.29 0.87 12.34
CA LYS A 69 -12.83 0.63 13.69
C LYS A 69 -12.37 -0.72 14.23
N GLU A 70 -12.48 -1.79 13.45
CA GLU A 70 -12.04 -3.14 13.87
C GLU A 70 -10.55 -3.19 14.16
N VAL A 71 -9.72 -2.50 13.36
CA VAL A 71 -8.29 -2.34 13.63
C VAL A 71 -8.04 -1.77 15.02
N LYS A 72 -8.87 -0.86 15.54
CA LYS A 72 -8.70 -0.29 16.89
C LYS A 72 -9.16 -1.23 18.01
N LEU A 73 -10.07 -2.17 17.73
CA LEU A 73 -10.76 -2.98 18.73
C LEU A 73 -10.20 -4.39 18.86
N LEU A 74 -9.52 -4.89 17.83
CA LEU A 74 -9.00 -6.25 17.77
C LEU A 74 -7.50 -6.29 18.08
N ASN A 75 -7.08 -7.32 18.82
CA ASN A 75 -5.69 -7.69 18.95
C ASN A 75 -5.26 -8.53 17.73
N LEU A 76 -4.50 -7.92 16.83
CA LEU A 76 -4.09 -8.52 15.56
C LEU A 76 -2.64 -9.01 15.59
N ASN A 77 -1.95 -8.93 16.73
CA ASN A 77 -0.49 -9.17 16.82
C ASN A 77 -0.07 -10.58 16.37
N ARG A 78 -0.95 -11.58 16.55
CA ARG A 78 -0.71 -12.97 16.12
C ARG A 78 -1.09 -13.25 14.67
N TYR A 79 -1.74 -12.32 13.99
CA TYR A 79 -2.37 -12.52 12.68
C TYR A 79 -1.79 -11.60 11.59
N ILE A 80 -0.60 -11.06 11.83
CA ILE A 80 0.05 -10.10 10.92
C ILE A 80 0.30 -10.73 9.55
N SER A 81 0.76 -11.99 9.50
CA SER A 81 1.04 -12.71 8.26
C SER A 81 -0.23 -12.86 7.40
N GLU A 82 -1.34 -13.24 8.03
CA GLU A 82 -2.63 -13.45 7.37
C GLU A 82 -3.24 -12.13 6.89
N ILE A 83 -3.05 -11.06 7.66
CA ILE A 83 -3.45 -9.71 7.26
C ILE A 83 -2.64 -9.25 6.05
N VAL A 84 -1.33 -9.45 6.06
CA VAL A 84 -0.45 -9.12 4.91
C VAL A 84 -0.87 -9.91 3.68
N SER A 85 -1.08 -11.23 3.81
CA SER A 85 -1.61 -12.07 2.72
C SER A 85 -2.95 -11.54 2.18
N ALA A 86 -3.90 -11.23 3.06
CA ALA A 86 -5.20 -10.69 2.65
C ALA A 86 -5.08 -9.33 1.94
N ILE A 87 -4.13 -8.47 2.32
CA ILE A 87 -3.84 -7.20 1.64
C ILE A 87 -3.27 -7.45 0.24
N LEU A 88 -2.37 -8.43 0.07
CA LEU A 88 -1.71 -8.70 -1.22
C LEU A 88 -2.56 -9.50 -2.20
N GLU A 89 -3.62 -10.15 -1.72
CA GLU A 89 -4.64 -10.80 -2.55
C GLU A 89 -5.73 -9.83 -3.04
N LEU A 90 -5.68 -8.56 -2.62
CA LEU A 90 -6.65 -7.55 -3.02
C LEU A 90 -6.65 -7.30 -4.53
N LYS A 91 -7.86 -7.26 -5.09
CA LYS A 91 -8.11 -6.64 -6.40
C LYS A 91 -8.55 -5.20 -6.15
N PHE A 92 -7.68 -4.24 -6.46
CA PHE A 92 -7.95 -2.81 -6.23
C PHE A 92 -7.69 -1.97 -7.48
N LYS A 93 -8.31 -0.79 -7.54
CA LYS A 93 -8.07 0.21 -8.59
C LYS A 93 -7.05 1.23 -8.10
N ILE A 94 -6.39 1.92 -9.04
CA ILE A 94 -5.42 2.99 -8.73
C ILE A 94 -6.02 4.09 -7.83
N SER A 95 -7.30 4.38 -7.99
CA SER A 95 -8.07 5.34 -7.17
C SER A 95 -8.10 4.96 -5.69
N ASN A 96 -8.09 3.65 -5.37
CA ASN A 96 -8.21 3.15 -4.00
C ASN A 96 -6.87 3.04 -3.27
N ILE A 97 -5.72 3.22 -3.95
CA ILE A 97 -4.39 3.11 -3.33
C ILE A 97 -4.25 4.07 -2.15
N GLY A 98 -4.75 5.30 -2.27
CA GLY A 98 -4.68 6.29 -1.19
C GLY A 98 -5.41 5.83 0.09
N LEU A 99 -6.58 5.21 -0.05
CA LEU A 99 -7.33 4.65 1.07
C LEU A 99 -6.64 3.40 1.64
N LEU A 100 -6.13 2.53 0.77
CA LEU A 100 -5.39 1.33 1.18
C LEU A 100 -4.15 1.70 1.99
N ILE A 101 -3.39 2.72 1.56
CA ILE A 101 -2.23 3.24 2.31
C ILE A 101 -2.64 3.77 3.68
N LYS A 102 -3.78 4.48 3.80
CA LYS A 102 -4.28 4.94 5.10
C LYS A 102 -4.59 3.78 6.04
N PHE A 103 -5.21 2.72 5.51
CA PHE A 103 -5.52 1.49 6.25
C PHE A 103 -4.23 0.78 6.71
N ILE A 104 -3.31 0.52 5.78
CA ILE A 104 -2.01 -0.11 6.04
C ILE A 104 -1.21 0.70 7.07
N SER A 105 -1.17 2.03 6.93
CA SER A 105 -0.50 2.92 7.89
C SER A 105 -1.04 2.77 9.31
N LYS A 106 -2.35 2.55 9.46
CA LYS A 106 -2.94 2.36 10.80
C LYS A 106 -2.52 1.04 11.44
N ILE A 107 -2.29 -0.01 10.65
CA ILE A 107 -1.80 -1.31 11.13
C ILE A 107 -0.30 -1.20 11.43
N HIS A 108 0.47 -0.60 10.51
CA HIS A 108 1.89 -0.32 10.68
C HIS A 108 2.17 0.38 11.99
N ARG A 109 1.48 1.49 12.32
CA ARG A 109 1.71 2.23 13.57
C ARG A 109 1.33 1.49 14.86
N ARG A 110 0.77 0.27 14.78
CA ARG A 110 0.40 -0.51 15.97
C ARG A 110 1.19 -1.79 16.14
N TYR A 111 1.60 -2.41 15.05
CA TYR A 111 2.22 -3.73 15.11
C TYR A 111 3.62 -3.69 14.51
N LYS A 112 4.63 -3.77 15.37
CA LYS A 112 6.07 -3.67 15.00
C LYS A 112 6.47 -4.62 13.89
N LYS A 113 5.91 -5.83 13.89
CA LYS A 113 6.22 -6.89 12.92
C LYS A 113 5.61 -6.64 11.53
N PHE A 114 4.66 -5.71 11.41
CA PHE A 114 3.90 -5.52 10.18
C PHE A 114 4.77 -5.08 9.01
N SER A 115 5.58 -4.04 9.18
CA SER A 115 6.37 -3.45 8.08
C SER A 115 7.26 -4.49 7.40
N LEU A 116 8.06 -5.21 8.19
CA LEU A 116 9.00 -6.21 7.69
C LEU A 116 8.29 -7.29 6.86
N GLN A 117 7.22 -7.88 7.40
CA GLN A 117 6.46 -8.92 6.71
C GLN A 117 5.75 -8.39 5.46
N TYR A 118 5.24 -7.16 5.53
CA TYR A 118 4.57 -6.50 4.42
C TYR A 118 5.51 -6.27 3.23
N PHE A 119 6.68 -5.67 3.46
CA PHE A 119 7.67 -5.43 2.41
C PHE A 119 8.24 -6.74 1.85
N GLU A 120 8.53 -7.73 2.70
CA GLU A 120 8.98 -9.05 2.22
C GLU A 120 7.95 -9.71 1.29
N ALA A 121 6.68 -9.70 1.68
CA ALA A 121 5.62 -10.30 0.88
C ALA A 121 5.32 -9.49 -0.39
N LEU A 122 5.42 -8.15 -0.35
CA LEU A 122 5.34 -7.30 -1.53
C LEU A 122 6.43 -7.62 -2.55
N ARG A 123 7.69 -7.76 -2.11
CA ARG A 123 8.81 -8.13 -2.99
C ARG A 123 8.56 -9.48 -3.67
N LYS A 124 8.10 -10.48 -2.91
CA LYS A 124 7.71 -11.79 -3.45
C LYS A 124 6.59 -11.66 -4.49
N LYS A 125 5.59 -10.82 -4.22
CA LYS A 125 4.47 -10.58 -5.13
C LYS A 125 4.93 -9.91 -6.43
N LEU A 126 5.82 -8.91 -6.36
CA LEU A 126 6.40 -8.27 -7.53
C LEU A 126 7.25 -9.24 -8.37
N PHE A 127 8.06 -10.06 -7.70
CA PHE A 127 8.86 -11.09 -8.36
C PHE A 127 8.00 -12.14 -9.07
N ALA A 128 6.88 -12.57 -8.47
CA ALA A 128 5.98 -13.52 -9.14
C ALA A 128 5.45 -12.99 -10.48
N PHE A 129 5.10 -11.70 -10.55
CA PHE A 129 4.66 -11.06 -11.79
C PHE A 129 5.74 -10.98 -12.87
N SER A 130 7.03 -11.12 -12.54
CA SER A 130 8.12 -11.06 -13.53
C SER A 130 8.51 -12.41 -14.13
N TYR A 131 7.96 -13.53 -13.64
CA TYR A 131 8.33 -14.88 -14.07
C TYR A 131 7.15 -15.79 -14.46
N GLU A 132 5.92 -15.47 -14.08
CA GLU A 132 4.74 -16.26 -14.47
C GLU A 132 4.33 -15.96 -15.93
N GLU A 133 4.32 -16.99 -16.79
CA GLU A 133 4.06 -16.87 -18.25
C GLU A 133 2.56 -16.71 -18.62
N THR A 134 1.65 -16.68 -17.65
CA THR A 134 0.19 -16.67 -17.92
C THR A 134 -0.40 -15.25 -17.96
N GLU A 135 -1.52 -15.06 -18.68
CA GLU A 135 -2.30 -13.80 -18.83
C GLU A 135 -1.51 -12.47 -18.73
N LYS A 136 -0.50 -12.31 -19.59
CA LYS A 136 0.47 -11.18 -19.59
C LYS A 136 -0.14 -9.78 -19.40
N GLU A 137 -1.33 -9.50 -19.92
CA GLU A 137 -1.96 -8.18 -19.78
C GLU A 137 -2.56 -7.90 -18.39
N LEU A 138 -3.22 -8.89 -17.77
CA LEU A 138 -3.78 -8.74 -16.43
C LEU A 138 -2.64 -8.60 -15.42
N ASP A 139 -1.57 -9.37 -15.59
CA ASP A 139 -0.39 -9.32 -14.74
C ASP A 139 0.41 -8.04 -14.91
N ARG A 140 0.53 -7.49 -16.13
CA ARG A 140 1.11 -6.15 -16.33
C ARG A 140 0.31 -5.05 -15.64
N ARG A 141 -1.03 -5.09 -15.69
CA ARG A 141 -1.88 -4.12 -14.97
C ARG A 141 -1.73 -4.24 -13.46
N ASN A 142 -1.74 -5.46 -12.93
CA ASN A 142 -1.55 -5.71 -11.51
C ASN A 142 -0.14 -5.30 -11.06
N LEU A 143 0.89 -5.62 -11.84
CA LEU A 143 2.26 -5.21 -11.58
C LEU A 143 2.37 -3.70 -11.42
N LYS A 144 1.81 -2.91 -12.35
CA LYS A 144 1.78 -1.43 -12.26
C LYS A 144 1.11 -0.93 -10.98
N LEU A 145 0.06 -1.59 -10.53
CA LEU A 145 -0.63 -1.25 -9.27
C LEU A 145 0.22 -1.59 -8.04
N PHE A 146 0.87 -2.76 -8.00
CA PHE A 146 1.69 -3.20 -6.88
C PHE A 146 3.03 -2.45 -6.78
N ILE A 147 3.78 -2.34 -7.88
CA ILE A 147 4.14 -1.04 -8.43
C ILE A 147 4.04 0.20 -7.54
N LYS A 148 2.99 0.93 -7.88
CA LYS A 148 2.58 2.17 -7.25
C LYS A 148 2.38 2.02 -5.73
N LEU A 149 1.81 0.90 -5.28
CA LEU A 149 1.59 0.62 -3.87
C LEU A 149 2.92 0.50 -3.10
N TYR A 150 3.94 -0.13 -3.68
CA TYR A 150 5.28 -0.25 -3.11
C TYR A 150 5.92 1.12 -2.92
N CYS A 151 5.94 1.93 -3.99
CA CYS A 151 6.50 3.27 -3.94
C CYS A 151 5.74 4.16 -2.95
N ASP A 152 4.40 4.12 -2.96
CA ASP A 152 3.62 4.86 -1.97
C ASP A 152 3.91 4.38 -0.54
N SER A 153 4.10 3.08 -0.33
CA SER A 153 4.46 2.57 0.99
C SER A 153 5.76 3.19 1.54
N ILE A 154 6.76 3.36 0.67
CA ILE A 154 8.00 4.08 1.00
C ILE A 154 7.72 5.57 1.24
N PHE A 155 7.01 6.24 0.33
CA PHE A 155 6.72 7.68 0.44
C PHE A 155 5.87 8.06 1.66
N TYR A 156 5.09 7.12 2.18
CA TYR A 156 4.33 7.29 3.42
C TYR A 156 5.10 6.79 4.65
N GLY A 157 6.38 6.42 4.54
CA GLY A 157 7.24 6.13 5.68
C GLY A 157 6.91 4.81 6.38
N LEU A 158 6.44 3.81 5.64
CA LEU A 158 6.13 2.50 6.22
C LEU A 158 7.35 1.65 6.56
N THR A 159 8.56 2.08 6.21
CA THR A 159 9.83 1.40 6.50
C THR A 159 10.83 2.38 7.10
N THR A 160 11.71 1.87 7.96
CA THR A 160 12.92 2.59 8.41
C THR A 160 14.09 2.37 7.45
N ASP A 161 14.10 1.25 6.74
CA ASP A 161 15.15 0.85 5.79
C ASP A 161 14.89 1.44 4.39
N THR A 162 14.61 2.74 4.35
CA THR A 162 14.14 3.44 3.14
C THR A 162 15.11 3.26 1.97
N ASP A 163 16.41 3.38 2.21
CA ASP A 163 17.43 3.23 1.16
C ASP A 163 17.44 1.82 0.56
N ILE A 164 17.28 0.79 1.40
CA ILE A 164 17.23 -0.61 0.95
C ILE A 164 16.01 -0.83 0.05
N GLU A 165 14.85 -0.32 0.46
CA GLU A 165 13.62 -0.49 -0.31
C GLU A 165 13.63 0.32 -1.62
N ILE A 166 14.26 1.51 -1.63
CA ILE A 166 14.49 2.30 -2.85
C ILE A 166 15.43 1.55 -3.80
N VAL A 167 16.56 1.03 -3.30
CA VAL A 167 17.50 0.25 -4.12
C VAL A 167 16.83 -0.99 -4.69
N TYR A 168 16.00 -1.69 -3.91
CA TYR A 168 15.25 -2.85 -4.39
C TYR A 168 14.34 -2.48 -5.55
N VAL A 169 13.47 -1.46 -5.39
CA VAL A 169 12.52 -1.10 -6.44
C VAL A 169 13.23 -0.59 -7.69
N VAL A 170 14.31 0.19 -7.56
CA VAL A 170 15.11 0.63 -8.71
C VAL A 170 15.73 -0.54 -9.46
N LYS A 171 16.33 -1.51 -8.75
CA LYS A 171 16.88 -2.74 -9.38
C LYS A 171 15.80 -3.56 -10.06
N PHE A 172 14.65 -3.72 -9.41
CA PHE A 172 13.51 -4.43 -9.96
C PHE A 172 13.02 -3.78 -11.26
N TRP A 173 12.86 -2.45 -11.28
CA TRP A 173 12.49 -1.70 -12.48
C TRP A 173 13.53 -1.82 -13.60
N LYS A 174 14.82 -1.75 -13.27
CA LYS A 174 15.89 -1.92 -14.26
C LYS A 174 15.81 -3.30 -14.92
N ASN A 175 15.64 -4.36 -14.14
CA ASN A 175 15.50 -5.72 -14.66
C ASN A 175 14.25 -5.87 -15.54
N LEU A 176 13.13 -5.26 -15.12
CA LEU A 176 11.90 -5.26 -15.91
C LEU A 176 12.11 -4.62 -17.29
N LEU A 177 12.81 -3.49 -17.36
CA LEU A 177 13.10 -2.78 -18.62
C LEU A 177 14.04 -3.58 -19.53
N GLN A 178 15.08 -4.21 -18.97
CA GLN A 178 16.03 -5.03 -19.73
C GLN A 178 15.36 -6.28 -20.31
N ASN A 179 14.44 -6.90 -19.56
CA ASN A 179 13.67 -8.05 -20.03
C ASN A 179 12.59 -7.68 -21.06
N ASP A 180 12.20 -6.40 -21.14
CA ASP A 180 11.25 -5.89 -22.14
C ASP A 180 11.96 -5.43 -23.44
N GLU A 181 13.30 -5.52 -23.58
CA GLU A 181 14.04 -5.10 -24.80
C GLU A 181 13.62 -5.82 -26.10
N GLU A 182 12.95 -6.98 -26.02
CA GLU A 182 12.28 -7.63 -27.16
C GLU A 182 10.92 -6.99 -27.54
N ASN A 183 10.37 -6.09 -26.72
CA ASN A 183 9.04 -5.47 -26.87
C ASN A 183 9.04 -3.93 -26.92
N VAL A 184 10.20 -3.28 -26.91
CA VAL A 184 10.35 -1.80 -26.81
C VAL A 184 9.64 -1.02 -27.93
N TYR A 185 9.28 -1.65 -29.05
CA TYR A 185 8.56 -1.00 -30.16
C TYR A 185 7.02 -1.20 -30.15
N LYS A 186 6.42 -1.71 -29.09
CA LYS A 186 4.95 -1.87 -28.99
C LYS A 186 4.35 -1.10 -27.81
N PHE A 187 4.54 0.21 -27.81
CA PHE A 187 3.62 1.15 -27.16
C PHE A 187 3.03 2.05 -28.24
N ASN A 188 2.09 1.50 -29.02
CA ASN A 188 1.11 2.25 -29.80
C ASN A 188 -0.22 2.25 -29.03
#